data_AF-A0A7C4VGR3-F1
#
_entry.id   AF-A0A7C4VGR3-F1
#
_cell.length_a   1.000
_cell.length_b   1.000
_cell.length_c   1.000
_cell.angle_alpha   90.00
_cell.angle_beta   90.00
_cell.angle_gamma   90.00
#
_symmetry.space_group_name_H-M   'P 1'
#
loop_
_entity.id
_entity.type
_entity.pdbx_description
1 polymer ?
#
loop_
_entity_poly.entity_id
_entity_poly.type
_entity_poly.pdbx_seq_one_letter_code
_entity_poly.pdbx_strand_id
1 'polypeptide(L)'
;MIFINFSMEFLTRKRLSDRTEIFTIKGTKGKEDFIVKATFPSGRSITPKHAHFVIDLYGKLCQNIELGKMVFELIKRVYEGRTAEEVLQGLREEDKNRLANSVGYSIEYILYCLELIFKQEEI
;
A
#
# COMPACT_ATOMS: atom_id res chain seq x y z
N MET A 1 -13.85 -37.82 2.10
CA MET A 1 -14.04 -36.38 1.84
C MET A 1 -12.74 -35.70 2.23
N ILE A 2 -11.87 -35.43 1.24
CA ILE A 2 -10.56 -34.84 1.50
C ILE A 2 -10.75 -33.32 1.56
N PHE A 3 -10.65 -32.74 2.75
CA PHE A 3 -10.47 -31.30 2.90
C PHE A 3 -9.01 -30.99 2.53
N ILE A 4 -8.79 -30.51 1.31
CA ILE A 4 -7.51 -29.89 0.96
C ILE A 4 -7.51 -28.53 1.65
N ASN A 5 -6.92 -28.47 2.84
CA ASN A 5 -6.55 -27.21 3.49
C ASN A 5 -5.43 -26.58 2.65
N PHE A 6 -5.78 -25.73 1.70
CA PHE A 6 -4.82 -24.81 1.11
C PHE A 6 -4.50 -23.76 2.18
N SER A 7 -3.51 -24.04 3.04
CA SER A 7 -2.88 -23.00 3.82
C SER A 7 -2.20 -22.06 2.83
N MET A 8 -2.81 -20.91 2.60
CA MET A 8 -2.22 -19.87 1.77
C MET A 8 -0.98 -19.35 2.51
N GLU A 9 0.20 -19.77 2.07
CA GLU A 9 1.46 -19.33 2.69
C GLU A 9 1.69 -17.85 2.37
N PHE A 10 1.61 -17.03 3.42
CA PHE A 10 1.99 -15.62 3.35
C PHE A 10 3.52 -15.54 3.39
N LEU A 11 4.10 -14.84 2.42
CA LEU A 11 5.53 -14.52 2.44
C LEU A 11 5.79 -13.34 3.38
N THR A 12 4.90 -12.34 3.37
CA THR A 12 4.91 -11.21 4.29
C THR A 12 3.49 -10.82 4.67
N ARG A 13 3.31 -10.23 5.86
CA ARG A 13 2.04 -9.68 6.34
C ARG A 13 2.28 -8.44 7.20
N LYS A 14 1.55 -7.36 6.92
CA LYS A 14 1.53 -6.11 7.68
C LYS A 14 0.07 -5.75 7.97
N ARG A 15 -0.23 -5.45 9.24
CA ARG A 15 -1.51 -4.88 9.66
C ARG A 15 -1.34 -3.38 9.89
N LEU A 16 -2.20 -2.58 9.27
CA LEU A 16 -2.19 -1.12 9.35
C LEU A 16 -3.04 -0.61 10.52
N SER A 17 -2.93 0.69 10.81
CA SER A 17 -3.68 1.35 11.88
C SER A 17 -5.20 1.28 11.68
N ASP A 18 -5.66 1.36 10.43
CA ASP A 18 -7.07 1.24 10.05
C ASP A 18 -7.60 -0.21 10.03
N ARG A 19 -6.80 -1.17 10.50
CA ARG A 19 -7.03 -2.63 10.48
C ARG A 19 -7.00 -3.26 9.10
N THR A 20 -6.64 -2.54 8.04
CA THR A 20 -6.33 -3.13 6.73
C THR A 20 -5.12 -4.06 6.87
N GLU A 21 -5.18 -5.20 6.19
CA GLU A 21 -4.07 -6.15 6.14
C GLU A 21 -3.49 -6.16 4.74
N ILE A 22 -2.19 -5.90 4.63
CA ILE A 22 -1.41 -6.05 3.40
C ILE A 22 -0.57 -7.31 3.55
N PHE A 23 -0.56 -8.16 2.52
CA PHE A 23 0.22 -9.39 2.53
C PHE A 23 0.68 -9.76 1.13
N THR A 24 1.76 -10.54 1.07
CA THR A 24 2.25 -11.13 -0.17
C THR A 24 2.05 -12.64 -0.17
N ILE A 25 1.69 -13.17 -1.33
CA ILE A 25 1.59 -14.60 -1.59
C ILE A 25 2.54 -14.97 -2.72
N LYS A 26 2.96 -16.24 -2.76
CA LYS A 26 3.82 -16.74 -3.83
C LYS A 26 3.16 -16.57 -5.20
N GLY A 27 3.92 -16.00 -6.15
CA GLY A 27 3.53 -15.89 -7.54
C GLY A 27 3.82 -17.16 -8.34
N THR A 28 3.62 -17.10 -9.65
CA THR A 28 3.77 -18.25 -10.55
C THR A 28 4.85 -18.06 -11.62
N LYS A 29 5.41 -16.85 -11.74
CA LYS A 29 6.35 -16.51 -12.82
C LYS A 29 7.81 -16.86 -12.50
N GLY A 30 8.17 -16.99 -11.22
CA GLY A 30 9.54 -17.24 -10.81
C GLY A 30 9.67 -17.56 -9.32
N LYS A 31 10.90 -17.86 -8.89
CA LYS A 31 11.20 -18.20 -7.49
C LYS A 31 10.97 -17.02 -6.54
N GLU A 32 11.27 -15.82 -7.01
CA GLU A 32 11.15 -14.56 -6.26
C GLU A 32 9.85 -13.80 -6.60
N ASP A 33 8.99 -14.36 -7.47
CA ASP A 33 7.71 -13.74 -7.85
C ASP A 33 6.72 -13.80 -6.68
N PHE A 34 6.06 -12.67 -6.41
CA PHE A 34 5.02 -12.58 -5.40
C PHE A 34 3.87 -11.68 -5.87
N ILE A 35 2.70 -11.89 -5.29
CA ILE A 35 1.50 -11.09 -5.55
C ILE A 35 1.16 -10.32 -4.29
N VAL A 36 1.07 -8.99 -4.41
CA VAL A 36 0.57 -8.13 -3.34
C VAL A 36 -0.96 -8.25 -3.25
N LYS A 37 -1.46 -8.42 -2.04
CA LYS A 37 -2.88 -8.47 -1.70
C LYS A 37 -3.15 -7.56 -0.52
N ALA A 38 -4.38 -7.05 -0.47
CA ALA A 38 -4.87 -6.34 0.68
C ALA A 38 -6.30 -6.72 1.02
N THR A 39 -6.60 -6.81 2.31
CA THR A 39 -7.95 -7.05 2.85
C THR A 39 -8.34 -5.89 3.76
N PHE A 40 -9.43 -5.23 3.40
CA PHE A 40 -9.99 -4.12 4.17
C PHE A 40 -10.82 -4.63 5.36
N PRO A 41 -11.08 -3.80 6.38
CA PRO A 41 -11.92 -4.18 7.53
C PRO A 41 -13.32 -4.66 7.15
N SER A 42 -13.83 -4.24 5.99
CA SER A 42 -15.12 -4.71 5.44
C SER A 42 -15.10 -6.15 4.92
N GLY A 43 -13.94 -6.82 4.90
CA GLY A 43 -13.73 -8.13 4.29
C GLY A 43 -13.45 -8.08 2.79
N ARG A 44 -13.61 -6.90 2.15
CA ARG A 44 -13.26 -6.72 0.73
C ARG A 44 -11.76 -6.96 0.56
N SER A 45 -11.39 -7.80 -0.41
CA SER A 45 -9.99 -8.07 -0.74
C SER A 45 -9.67 -7.64 -2.17
N ILE A 46 -8.48 -7.07 -2.38
CA ILE A 46 -8.02 -6.59 -3.68
C ILE A 46 -6.55 -6.92 -3.94
N THR A 47 -6.15 -6.87 -5.21
CA THR A 47 -4.74 -6.81 -5.62
C THR A 47 -4.42 -5.37 -6.01
N PRO A 48 -3.70 -4.61 -5.18
CA PRO A 48 -3.29 -3.25 -5.52
C PRO A 48 -2.41 -3.25 -6.79
N LYS A 49 -2.50 -2.16 -7.55
CA LYS A 49 -1.82 -1.94 -8.84
C LYS A 49 -1.58 -0.44 -9.00
N HIS A 50 -0.59 -0.06 -9.80
CA HIS A 50 -0.28 1.36 -10.11
C HIS A 50 -1.52 2.19 -10.44
N ALA A 51 -2.41 1.68 -11.30
CA ALA A 51 -3.63 2.38 -11.69
C ALA A 51 -4.52 2.79 -10.50
N HIS A 52 -4.63 1.94 -9.47
CA HIS A 52 -5.41 2.27 -8.28
C HIS A 52 -4.83 3.48 -7.53
N PHE A 53 -3.50 3.59 -7.45
CA PHE A 53 -2.82 4.68 -6.77
C PHE A 53 -2.80 5.97 -7.60
N VAL A 54 -2.68 5.87 -8.93
CA VAL A 54 -2.77 7.04 -9.83
C VAL A 54 -4.15 7.68 -9.74
N ILE A 55 -5.21 6.87 -9.77
CA ILE A 55 -6.60 7.37 -9.63
C ILE A 55 -6.82 8.00 -8.25
N ASP A 56 -6.32 7.36 -7.19
CA ASP A 56 -6.45 7.89 -5.82
C ASP A 56 -5.70 9.23 -5.65
N LEU A 57 -4.46 9.31 -6.13
CA LEU A 57 -3.66 10.53 -6.13
C LEU A 57 -4.35 11.65 -6.90
N TYR A 58 -4.92 11.35 -8.08
CA TYR A 58 -5.69 12.32 -8.84
C TYR A 58 -6.90 12.83 -8.05
N GLY A 59 -7.64 11.94 -7.39
CA GLY A 59 -8.74 12.31 -6.49
C GLY A 59 -8.29 13.25 -5.37
N LYS A 60 -7.15 12.97 -4.72
CA LYS A 60 -6.58 13.84 -3.69
C LYS A 60 -6.17 15.21 -4.25
N LEU A 61 -5.56 15.25 -5.44
CA LEU A 61 -5.21 16.50 -6.13
C LEU A 61 -6.44 17.36 -6.45
N CYS A 62 -7.53 16.74 -6.91
CA CYS A 62 -8.79 17.43 -7.16
C CYS A 62 -9.44 17.98 -5.88
N GLN A 63 -9.34 17.25 -4.76
CA GLN A 63 -9.88 17.70 -3.47
C GLN A 63 -9.04 18.84 -2.88
N ASN A 64 -7.71 18.67 -2.85
CA ASN A 64 -6.77 19.62 -2.27
C ASN A 64 -5.40 19.45 -2.93
N ILE A 65 -5.01 20.40 -3.77
CA ILE A 65 -3.78 20.33 -4.55
C ILE A 65 -2.52 20.19 -3.68
N GLU A 66 -2.45 20.89 -2.55
CA GLU A 66 -1.30 20.85 -1.65
C GLU A 66 -1.18 19.49 -0.94
N LEU A 67 -2.31 18.89 -0.59
CA LEU A 67 -2.35 17.53 -0.03
C LEU A 67 -1.94 16.49 -1.08
N GLY A 68 -2.43 16.62 -2.32
CA GLY A 68 -2.05 15.73 -3.41
C GLY A 68 -0.55 15.82 -3.73
N LYS A 69 0.03 17.03 -3.76
CA LYS A 69 1.49 17.22 -3.90
C LYS A 69 2.27 16.58 -2.76
N MET A 70 1.79 16.72 -1.52
CA MET A 70 2.41 16.06 -0.36
C MET A 70 2.39 14.54 -0.52
N VAL A 71 1.25 13.94 -0.88
CA VAL A 71 1.16 12.48 -1.13
C VAL A 71 2.13 12.06 -2.22
N PHE A 72 2.21 12.81 -3.33
CA PHE A 72 3.15 12.53 -4.41
C PHE A 72 4.61 12.55 -3.94
N GLU A 73 5.00 13.54 -3.13
CA GLU A 73 6.34 13.63 -2.56
C GLU A 73 6.66 12.45 -1.63
N LEU A 74 5.69 11.99 -0.83
CA LEU A 74 5.87 10.81 0.01
C LEU A 74 6.04 9.53 -0.81
N ILE A 75 5.25 9.38 -1.89
CA ILE A 75 5.40 8.27 -2.85
C ILE A 75 6.79 8.30 -3.49
N LYS A 76 7.25 9.47 -3.92
CA LYS A 76 8.56 9.64 -4.52
C LYS A 76 9.69 9.20 -3.59
N ARG A 77 9.61 9.53 -2.29
CA ARG A 77 10.60 9.07 -1.30
C ARG A 77 10.67 7.56 -1.19
N VAL A 78 9.52 6.88 -1.27
CA VAL A 78 9.47 5.41 -1.29
C VAL A 78 10.07 4.85 -2.58
N TYR A 79 9.76 5.46 -3.72
CA TYR A 79 10.35 5.11 -5.01
C TYR A 79 11.88 5.30 -5.03
N GLU A 80 12.40 6.30 -4.34
CA GLU A 80 13.85 6.56 -4.18
C GLU A 80 14.53 5.64 -3.14
N GLY A 81 13.82 4.64 -2.61
CA GLY A 81 14.38 3.58 -1.77
C GLY A 81 14.18 3.75 -0.27
N ARG A 82 13.44 4.76 0.20
CA ARG A 82 13.00 4.80 1.62
C ARG A 82 11.91 3.76 1.86
N THR A 83 11.91 3.15 3.03
CA THR A 83 10.80 2.29 3.44
C THR A 83 9.55 3.11 3.74
N ALA A 84 8.37 2.51 3.62
CA ALA A 84 7.12 3.19 3.97
C ALA A 84 7.12 3.64 5.44
N GLU A 85 7.67 2.82 6.33
CA GLU A 85 7.79 3.13 7.76
C GLU A 85 8.65 4.37 8.02
N GLU A 86 9.85 4.46 7.42
CA GLU A 86 10.72 5.64 7.57
C GLU A 86 10.02 6.93 7.09
N VAL A 87 9.31 6.85 5.96
CA VAL A 87 8.57 8.00 5.41
C VAL A 87 7.45 8.43 6.36
N LEU A 88 6.69 7.49 6.93
CA LEU A 88 5.59 7.76 7.86
C LEU A 88 6.09 8.32 9.20
N GLN A 89 7.19 7.79 9.73
CA GLN A 89 7.81 8.26 10.97
C GLN A 89 8.35 9.69 10.85
N GLY A 90 8.78 10.08 9.65
CA GLY A 90 9.23 11.44 9.35
C GLY A 90 8.12 12.50 9.24
N LEU A 91 6.84 12.12 9.31
CA LEU A 91 5.73 13.06 9.22
C LEU A 91 5.50 13.82 10.53
N ARG A 92 5.24 15.12 10.41
CA ARG A 92 4.75 15.95 11.52
C ARG A 92 3.31 15.55 11.85
N GLU A 93 2.91 15.69 13.12
CA GLU A 93 1.55 15.35 13.57
C GLU A 93 0.45 16.11 12.83
N GLU A 94 0.69 17.38 12.47
CA GLU A 94 -0.23 18.16 11.65
C GLU A 94 -0.46 17.52 10.27
N ASP A 95 0.62 17.06 9.62
CA ASP A 95 0.53 16.44 8.30
C ASP A 95 -0.17 15.07 8.38
N LYS A 96 0.10 14.29 9.43
CA LYS A 96 -0.62 13.03 9.71
C LYS A 96 -2.13 13.27 9.83
N ASN A 97 -2.54 14.28 10.58
CA ASN A 97 -3.95 14.64 10.75
C ASN A 97 -4.59 15.06 9.42
N ARG A 98 -3.89 15.84 8.59
CA ARG A 98 -4.39 16.24 7.26
C ARG A 98 -4.56 15.03 6.34
N LEU A 99 -3.60 14.10 6.34
CA LEU A 99 -3.64 12.88 5.53
C LEU A 99 -4.73 11.90 5.98
N ALA A 100 -4.95 11.77 7.29
CA ALA A 100 -6.00 10.94 7.87
C ALA A 100 -7.42 11.39 7.47
N ASN A 101 -7.61 12.69 7.21
CA ASN A 101 -8.89 13.26 6.77
C ASN A 101 -9.03 13.39 5.24
N SER A 102 -8.09 12.80 4.47
CA SER A 102 -8.11 12.84 3.00
C SER A 102 -9.08 11.82 2.41
N VAL A 103 -9.63 12.09 1.22
CA VAL A 103 -10.46 11.12 0.50
C VAL A 103 -9.66 9.94 -0.01
N GLY A 104 -10.31 8.77 -0.17
CA GLY A 104 -9.69 7.61 -0.80
C GLY A 104 -8.90 6.75 0.19
N TYR A 105 -7.81 6.16 -0.27
CA TYR A 105 -6.99 5.28 0.56
C TYR A 105 -6.18 6.05 1.62
N SER A 106 -5.93 5.39 2.75
CA SER A 106 -5.05 5.90 3.79
C SER A 106 -3.60 6.00 3.28
N ILE A 107 -2.83 6.97 3.79
CA ILE A 107 -1.44 7.15 3.37
C ILE A 107 -0.58 5.93 3.72
N GLU A 108 -0.83 5.29 4.86
CA GLU A 108 -0.18 4.02 5.22
C GLU A 108 -0.40 2.97 4.14
N TYR A 109 -1.65 2.78 3.71
CA TYR A 109 -1.99 1.81 2.68
C TYR A 109 -1.26 2.08 1.36
N ILE A 110 -1.27 3.34 0.92
CA ILE A 110 -0.62 3.76 -0.32
C ILE A 110 0.88 3.44 -0.27
N LEU A 111 1.58 3.88 0.78
CA LEU A 111 3.03 3.75 0.85
C LEU A 111 3.48 2.30 1.03
N TYR A 112 2.82 1.53 1.89
CA TYR A 112 3.18 0.12 2.10
C TYR A 112 2.92 -0.74 0.87
N CYS A 113 1.81 -0.51 0.15
CA CYS A 113 1.57 -1.25 -1.09
C CYS A 113 2.56 -0.86 -2.19
N LEU A 114 2.86 0.44 -2.35
CA LEU A 114 3.80 0.89 -3.37
C LEU A 114 5.23 0.42 -3.09
N GLU A 115 5.67 0.39 -1.83
CA GLU A 115 6.97 -0.20 -1.46
C GLU A 115 7.10 -1.65 -1.96
N LEU A 116 6.07 -2.47 -1.74
CA LEU A 116 6.06 -3.86 -2.20
C LEU A 116 5.99 -3.97 -3.72
N ILE A 117 5.22 -3.10 -4.37
CA ILE A 117 5.07 -3.10 -5.82
C ILE A 117 6.38 -2.67 -6.51
N PHE A 118 7.04 -1.63 -6.04
CA PHE A 118 8.33 -1.19 -6.59
C PHE A 118 9.40 -2.27 -6.41
N LYS A 119 9.46 -2.92 -5.24
CA LYS A 119 10.32 -4.09 -5.01
C LYS A 119 10.08 -5.21 -6.02
N GLN A 120 8.84 -5.41 -6.47
CA GLN A 120 8.50 -6.42 -7.46
C GLN A 120 9.00 -6.05 -8.88
N GLU A 121 9.18 -4.76 -9.18
CA GLU A 121 9.65 -4.28 -10.50
C GLU A 121 11.17 -4.29 -10.63
N GLU A 122 11.88 -4.33 -9.51
CA GLU A 122 13.35 -4.47 -9.46
C GLU A 122 13.83 -5.93 -9.58
N ILE A 123 12.91 -6.91 -9.58
CA ILE A 123 13.19 -8.37 -9.64
C ILE A 123 13.19 -8.89 -11.08
#